data_AF-J2U4C2-F1
#
_entry.id   AF-J2U4C2-F1
#
_cell.length_a   1.000
_cell.length_b   1.000
_cell.length_c   1.000
_cell.angle_alpha   90.00
_cell.angle_beta   90.00
_cell.angle_gamma   90.00
#
_symmetry.space_group_name_H-M   'P 1'
#
loop_
_entity.id
_entity.type
_entity.pdbx_description
1 polymer ?
#
loop_
_entity_poly.entity_id
_entity_poly.type
_entity_poly.pdbx_seq_one_letter_code
_entity_poly.pdbx_strand_id
1 'polypeptide(L)'
;MAKIDRLIQQIKERDLGALPEKQVLILEGKDDVAAFRMWLTRHNANWEQQWVLAEAGKKQNVLEILALENTWYGLIDRDEWPEDKIMQLEQEHSNLMFLPRFCIESYLVNPSEIWQALQPEHQALIEGGEPAFTSLFEQEVQRWFNHAAIWYVINPLWERLRAAGFNSALLDVDTVRQDAEVERILSSWGTLIDPANLAQHIRQRKEHIERVSLSEQLTICIHGKLFFEQFVDPLLTRFLGQQRREQRQRDLFSTLPVPNDLSPILTRMGL
;
A
#
# COMPACT_ATOMS: atom_id res chain seq x y z
N MET A 1 16.84 22.75 11.71
CA MET A 1 16.04 21.51 11.79
C MET A 1 15.47 21.20 10.43
N ALA A 2 15.80 20.02 9.93
CA ALA A 2 15.19 19.46 8.72
C ALA A 2 13.68 19.24 8.96
N LYS A 3 12.92 19.06 7.88
CA LYS A 3 11.46 18.85 7.94
C LYS A 3 11.12 17.62 8.79
N ILE A 4 11.92 16.55 8.68
CA ILE A 4 11.76 15.31 9.47
C ILE A 4 12.01 15.54 10.96
N ASP A 5 13.08 16.25 11.33
CA ASP A 5 13.35 16.56 12.75
C ASP A 5 12.16 17.26 13.41
N ARG A 6 11.52 18.20 12.69
CA ARG A 6 10.34 18.92 13.19
C ARG A 6 9.16 17.97 13.38
N LEU A 7 8.94 17.04 12.46
CA LEU A 7 7.86 16.06 12.57
C LEU A 7 8.08 15.13 13.76
N ILE A 8 9.29 14.61 13.95
CA ILE A 8 9.65 13.77 15.10
C ILE A 8 9.42 14.53 16.41
N GLN A 9 9.90 15.78 16.51
CA GLN A 9 9.69 16.60 17.69
C GLN A 9 8.21 16.86 17.95
N GLN A 10 7.42 17.14 16.92
CA GLN A 10 5.96 17.31 17.06
C GLN A 10 5.28 16.06 17.61
N ILE A 11 5.65 14.86 17.14
CA ILE A 11 5.11 13.60 17.66
C ILE A 11 5.52 13.41 19.13
N LYS A 12 6.79 13.64 19.46
CA LYS A 12 7.32 13.54 20.83
C LYS A 12 6.60 14.50 21.79
N GLU A 13 6.47 15.77 21.42
CA GLU A 13 5.82 16.79 22.23
C GLU A 13 4.32 16.55 22.39
N ARG A 14 3.61 16.23 21.30
CA ARG A 14 2.15 16.06 21.30
C ARG A 14 1.70 14.77 21.97
N ASP A 15 2.35 13.65 21.66
CA ASP A 15 1.81 12.31 21.95
C ASP A 15 2.59 11.56 23.03
N LEU A 16 3.90 11.83 23.16
CA LEU A 16 4.77 11.17 24.15
C LEU A 16 5.07 12.05 25.37
N GLY A 17 4.81 13.36 25.29
CA GLY A 17 5.15 14.30 26.37
C GLY A 17 4.50 13.95 27.71
N ALA A 18 3.25 13.47 27.69
CA ALA A 18 2.54 13.04 28.90
C ALA A 18 2.75 11.54 29.24
N LEU A 19 3.13 10.72 28.26
CA LEU A 19 3.23 9.26 28.36
C LEU A 19 4.44 8.76 27.55
N PRO A 20 5.66 8.93 28.07
CA PRO A 20 6.90 8.69 27.32
C PRO A 20 7.16 7.21 27.02
N GLU A 21 6.48 6.29 27.71
CA GLU A 21 6.64 4.83 27.56
C GLU A 21 5.87 4.26 26.36
N LYS A 22 5.03 5.06 25.70
CA LYS A 22 4.27 4.58 24.54
C LYS A 22 5.21 4.30 23.35
N GLN A 23 4.91 3.21 22.65
CA GLN A 23 5.50 2.90 21.37
C GLN A 23 4.84 3.72 20.26
N VAL A 24 5.58 3.99 19.18
CA VAL A 24 5.07 4.75 18.03
C VAL A 24 5.04 3.85 16.82
N LEU A 25 3.88 3.80 16.14
CA LEU A 25 3.73 3.24 14.80
C LEU A 25 3.53 4.37 13.80
N ILE A 26 4.52 4.54 12.93
CA ILE A 26 4.52 5.50 11.85
C ILE A 26 3.87 4.87 10.61
N LEU A 27 2.87 5.55 10.07
CA LEU A 27 2.10 5.16 8.90
C LEU A 27 2.30 6.20 7.78
N GLU A 28 2.07 5.82 6.53
CA GLU A 28 2.29 6.71 5.39
C GLU A 28 1.37 7.91 5.37
N GLY A 29 0.06 7.67 5.45
CA GLY A 29 -0.96 8.67 5.22
C GLY A 29 -2.00 8.76 6.33
N LYS A 30 -2.91 9.72 6.15
CA LYS A 30 -3.97 10.01 7.12
C LYS A 30 -5.02 8.89 7.15
N ASP A 31 -5.30 8.33 5.98
CA ASP A 31 -6.30 7.30 5.80
C ASP A 31 -5.82 5.97 6.40
N ASP A 32 -4.51 5.68 6.33
CA ASP A 32 -3.86 4.56 7.03
C ASP A 32 -4.03 4.67 8.54
N VAL A 33 -3.73 5.85 9.12
CA VAL A 33 -3.92 6.13 10.54
C VAL A 33 -5.37 5.93 10.94
N ALA A 34 -6.32 6.40 10.13
CA ALA A 34 -7.74 6.25 10.41
C ALA A 34 -8.17 4.77 10.39
N ALA A 35 -7.78 4.01 9.36
CA ALA A 35 -8.10 2.59 9.23
C ALA A 35 -7.49 1.76 10.38
N PHE A 36 -6.20 1.96 10.70
CA PHE A 36 -5.54 1.27 11.80
C PHE A 36 -6.14 1.62 13.15
N ARG A 37 -6.48 2.90 13.39
CA ARG A 37 -7.18 3.28 14.63
C ARG A 37 -8.50 2.51 14.78
N MET A 38 -9.28 2.36 13.71
CA MET A 38 -10.53 1.58 13.74
C MET A 38 -10.29 0.10 14.03
N TRP A 39 -9.33 -0.53 13.35
CA TRP A 39 -9.01 -1.95 13.57
C TRP A 39 -8.44 -2.22 14.97
N LEU A 40 -7.48 -1.43 15.43
CA LEU A 40 -6.86 -1.60 16.74
C LEU A 40 -7.87 -1.40 17.86
N THR A 41 -8.78 -0.42 17.74
CA THR A 41 -9.84 -0.19 18.74
C THR A 41 -10.78 -1.39 18.86
N ARG A 42 -11.09 -2.04 17.73
CA ARG A 42 -11.92 -3.26 17.71
C ARG A 42 -11.17 -4.49 18.22
N HIS A 43 -9.87 -4.60 17.93
CA HIS A 43 -9.03 -5.72 18.38
C HIS A 43 -8.70 -5.64 19.87
N ASN A 44 -8.28 -4.47 20.35
CA ASN A 44 -7.91 -4.22 21.75
C ASN A 44 -8.32 -2.80 22.15
N ALA A 45 -9.42 -2.65 22.89
CA ALA A 45 -9.96 -1.35 23.29
C ALA A 45 -9.00 -0.43 24.07
N ASN A 46 -7.91 -0.96 24.64
CA ASN A 46 -6.93 -0.21 25.41
C ASN A 46 -5.60 0.00 24.68
N TRP A 47 -5.51 -0.31 23.39
CA TRP A 47 -4.26 -0.19 22.61
C TRP A 47 -3.61 1.19 22.72
N GLU A 48 -4.42 2.26 22.79
CA GLU A 48 -3.96 3.66 22.92
C GLU A 48 -3.17 3.92 24.21
N GLN A 49 -3.24 3.05 25.21
CA GLN A 49 -2.43 3.17 26.43
C GLN A 49 -0.94 2.87 26.16
N GLN A 50 -0.67 2.04 25.16
CA GLN A 50 0.68 1.53 24.84
C GLN A 50 1.22 2.07 23.52
N TRP A 51 0.36 2.53 22.63
CA TRP A 51 0.72 2.88 21.25
C TRP A 51 0.24 4.26 20.85
N VAL A 52 1.01 4.90 19.98
CA VAL A 52 0.69 6.13 19.26
C VAL A 52 0.75 5.83 17.76
N LEU A 53 -0.27 6.23 17.01
CA LEU A 53 -0.25 6.22 15.55
C LEU A 53 0.07 7.62 15.03
N ALA A 54 1.01 7.75 14.11
CA ALA A 54 1.34 9.03 13.47
C ALA A 54 1.55 8.89 11.96
N GLU A 55 1.15 9.92 11.21
CA GLU A 55 1.35 9.99 9.75
C GLU A 55 2.73 10.59 9.42
N ALA A 56 3.42 10.00 8.44
CA ALA A 56 4.68 10.50 7.88
C ALA A 56 4.47 11.38 6.64
N GLY A 57 3.33 11.23 5.96
CA GLY A 57 2.94 11.91 4.72
C GLY A 57 3.46 11.28 3.42
N LYS A 58 4.48 10.41 3.48
CA LYS A 58 4.99 9.60 2.35
C LYS A 58 5.93 8.50 2.85
N LYS A 59 6.07 7.41 2.08
CA LYS A 59 7.00 6.27 2.35
C LYS A 59 8.40 6.68 2.77
N GLN A 60 9.01 7.56 1.99
CA GLN A 60 10.38 8.00 2.23
C GLN A 60 10.55 8.64 3.61
N ASN A 61 9.53 9.36 4.10
CA ASN A 61 9.60 9.96 5.44
C ASN A 61 9.52 8.90 6.54
N VAL A 62 8.81 7.79 6.33
CA VAL A 62 8.79 6.67 7.28
C VAL A 62 10.21 6.13 7.44
N LEU A 63 10.91 5.85 6.34
CA LEU A 63 12.30 5.36 6.37
C LEU A 63 13.25 6.37 7.03
N GLU A 64 13.14 7.65 6.68
CA GLU A 64 13.95 8.72 7.29
C GLU A 64 13.70 8.84 8.80
N ILE A 65 12.45 8.68 9.26
CA ILE A 65 12.12 8.66 10.69
C ILE A 65 12.74 7.44 11.37
N LEU A 66 12.59 6.24 10.80
CA LEU A 66 13.14 5.01 11.39
C LEU A 66 14.67 5.01 11.47
N ALA A 67 15.35 5.72 10.57
CA ALA A 67 16.79 5.90 10.63
C ALA A 67 17.23 6.78 11.83
N LEU A 68 16.37 7.70 12.28
CA LEU A 68 16.62 8.61 13.40
C LEU A 68 16.07 8.08 14.73
N GLU A 69 14.93 7.39 14.69
CA GLU A 69 14.22 6.85 15.85
C GLU A 69 14.08 5.33 15.69
N ASN A 70 15.20 4.62 15.89
CA ASN A 70 15.29 3.18 15.62
C ASN A 70 14.43 2.29 16.55
N THR A 71 13.84 2.84 17.62
CA THR A 71 12.89 2.13 18.49
C THR A 71 11.45 2.26 18.04
N TRP A 72 11.15 3.16 17.09
CA TRP A 72 9.81 3.32 16.54
C TRP A 72 9.55 2.26 15.47
N TYR A 73 8.28 1.97 15.23
CA TYR A 73 7.82 1.05 14.19
C TYR A 73 7.33 1.82 12.98
N GLY A 74 7.49 1.24 11.80
CA GLY A 74 6.93 1.78 10.56
C GLY A 74 6.09 0.73 9.84
N LEU A 75 5.03 1.18 9.17
CA LEU A 75 4.20 0.34 8.32
C LEU A 75 3.92 1.04 7.00
N ILE A 76 4.23 0.34 5.90
CA ILE A 76 4.23 0.87 4.52
C ILE A 76 3.44 -0.06 3.59
N ASP A 77 2.78 0.50 2.58
CA ASP A 77 2.15 -0.17 1.44
C ASP A 77 3.18 -0.90 0.56
N ARG A 78 2.76 -1.97 -0.13
CA ARG A 78 3.63 -2.74 -1.03
C ARG A 78 3.68 -2.22 -2.47
N ASP A 79 2.78 -1.31 -2.83
CA ASP A 79 2.45 -0.91 -4.21
C ASP A 79 3.58 -0.32 -5.09
N GLU A 80 4.63 0.21 -4.46
CA GLU A 80 5.74 0.90 -5.16
C GLU A 80 6.97 0.02 -5.39
N TRP A 81 7.24 -0.93 -4.50
CA TRP A 81 8.54 -1.61 -4.44
C TRP A 81 8.46 -3.08 -4.84
N PRO A 82 9.43 -3.57 -5.62
CA PRO A 82 9.56 -4.98 -5.91
C PRO A 82 9.98 -5.75 -4.65
N GLU A 83 9.72 -7.06 -4.65
CA GLU A 83 9.89 -7.92 -3.48
C GLU A 83 11.33 -7.93 -2.93
N ASP A 84 12.33 -7.88 -3.82
CA ASP A 84 13.74 -7.80 -3.46
C ASP A 84 14.07 -6.51 -2.68
N LYS A 85 13.46 -5.39 -3.07
CA LYS A 85 13.62 -4.12 -2.36
C LYS A 85 12.93 -4.14 -1.01
N ILE A 86 11.73 -4.74 -0.92
CA ILE A 86 11.01 -4.93 0.35
C ILE A 86 11.88 -5.74 1.31
N MET A 87 12.39 -6.89 0.87
CA MET A 87 13.27 -7.75 1.68
C MET A 87 14.54 -7.02 2.15
N GLN A 88 15.15 -6.21 1.28
CA GLN A 88 16.30 -5.39 1.64
C GLN A 88 15.94 -4.40 2.76
N LEU A 89 14.81 -3.69 2.63
CA LEU A 89 14.40 -2.67 3.61
C LEU A 89 14.02 -3.28 4.95
N GLU A 90 13.39 -4.46 4.98
CA GLU A 90 13.10 -5.19 6.22
C GLU A 90 14.38 -5.63 6.96
N GLN A 91 15.47 -5.91 6.22
CA GLN A 91 16.78 -6.21 6.81
C GLN A 91 17.49 -4.95 7.32
N GLU A 92 17.39 -3.83 6.58
CA GLU A 92 17.99 -2.55 6.96
C GLU A 92 17.29 -1.92 8.17
N HIS A 93 15.97 -2.09 8.27
CA HIS A 93 15.14 -1.51 9.33
C HIS A 93 14.35 -2.60 10.05
N SER A 94 14.89 -3.13 11.15
CA SER A 94 14.26 -4.23 11.89
C SER A 94 12.84 -3.92 12.38
N ASN A 95 12.49 -2.65 12.58
CA ASN A 95 11.16 -2.19 13.03
C ASN A 95 10.22 -1.74 11.89
N LEU A 96 10.66 -1.90 10.63
CA LEU A 96 9.81 -1.70 9.47
C LEU A 96 8.95 -2.95 9.23
N MET A 97 7.70 -2.72 8.84
CA MET A 97 6.72 -3.69 8.40
C MET A 97 6.12 -3.22 7.08
N PHE A 98 5.60 -4.17 6.33
CA PHE A 98 4.77 -3.89 5.16
C PHE A 98 3.37 -4.43 5.37
N LEU A 99 2.37 -3.77 4.76
CA LEU A 99 1.04 -4.35 4.71
C LEU A 99 1.11 -5.72 4.01
N PRO A 100 0.29 -6.70 4.43
CA PRO A 100 0.18 -7.98 3.73
C PRO A 100 -0.49 -7.82 2.35
N ARG A 101 -1.25 -6.74 2.15
CA ARG A 101 -1.95 -6.40 0.90
C ARG A 101 -1.23 -5.32 0.13
N PHE A 102 -1.67 -5.08 -1.10
CA PHE A 102 -1.03 -4.12 -2.03
C PHE A 102 -0.95 -2.70 -1.44
N CYS A 103 -2.07 -2.20 -0.90
CA CYS A 103 -2.18 -0.91 -0.19
C CYS A 103 -3.37 -0.94 0.78
N ILE A 104 -3.58 0.12 1.58
CA ILE A 104 -4.69 0.20 2.52
C ILE A 104 -6.08 0.05 1.87
N GLU A 105 -6.31 0.59 0.66
CA GLU A 105 -7.58 0.41 -0.04
C GLU A 105 -7.83 -1.04 -0.49
N SER A 106 -6.80 -1.89 -0.47
CA SER A 106 -6.93 -3.31 -0.80
C SER A 106 -7.70 -4.12 0.25
N TYR A 107 -8.05 -3.51 1.38
CA TYR A 107 -9.01 -4.06 2.35
C TYR A 107 -10.48 -3.75 2.00
N LEU A 108 -10.71 -2.96 0.95
CA LEU A 108 -12.04 -2.52 0.53
C LEU A 108 -12.43 -3.05 -0.85
N VAL A 109 -11.76 -4.12 -1.31
CA VAL A 109 -11.94 -4.65 -2.67
C VAL A 109 -12.31 -6.13 -2.69
N ASN A 110 -12.23 -6.85 -1.57
CA ASN A 110 -12.68 -8.23 -1.50
C ASN A 110 -14.22 -8.28 -1.32
N PRO A 111 -14.97 -8.96 -2.20
CA PRO A 111 -16.43 -8.95 -2.17
C PRO A 111 -17.01 -9.51 -0.87
N SER A 112 -16.45 -10.58 -0.31
CA SER A 112 -16.94 -11.19 0.94
C SER A 112 -16.67 -10.29 2.15
N GLU A 113 -15.53 -9.60 2.18
CA GLU A 113 -15.23 -8.64 3.25
C GLU A 113 -16.14 -7.41 3.18
N ILE A 114 -16.34 -6.87 1.98
CA ILE A 114 -17.29 -5.78 1.75
C ILE A 114 -18.69 -6.21 2.16
N TRP A 115 -19.13 -7.41 1.74
CA TRP A 115 -20.45 -7.94 2.08
C TRP A 115 -20.67 -8.00 3.60
N GLN A 116 -19.67 -8.49 4.35
CA GLN A 116 -19.71 -8.52 5.81
C GLN A 116 -19.72 -7.12 6.45
N ALA A 117 -19.11 -6.12 5.79
CA ALA A 117 -19.12 -4.73 6.25
C ALA A 117 -20.46 -4.01 5.99
N LEU A 118 -21.31 -4.54 5.10
CA LEU A 118 -22.64 -3.97 4.83
C LEU A 118 -23.61 -4.28 5.98
N GLN A 119 -24.43 -3.29 6.33
CA GLN A 119 -25.55 -3.50 7.25
C GLN A 119 -26.61 -4.45 6.64
N PRO A 120 -27.38 -5.19 7.44
CA PRO A 120 -28.39 -6.13 6.94
C PRO A 120 -29.40 -5.50 5.97
N GLU A 121 -29.82 -4.27 6.21
CA GLU A 121 -30.72 -3.51 5.34
C GLU A 121 -30.09 -3.23 3.96
N HIS A 122 -28.77 -3.03 3.90
CA HIS A 122 -28.04 -2.82 2.66
C HIS A 122 -27.82 -4.13 1.90
N GLN A 123 -27.54 -5.22 2.61
CA GLN A 123 -27.46 -6.57 2.01
C GLN A 123 -28.79 -6.96 1.35
N ALA A 124 -29.92 -6.61 1.98
CA ALA A 124 -31.26 -6.90 1.46
C ALA A 124 -31.59 -6.16 0.14
N LEU A 125 -30.89 -5.08 -0.20
CA LEU A 125 -31.06 -4.36 -1.47
C LEU A 125 -30.40 -5.07 -2.66
N ILE A 126 -29.52 -6.04 -2.39
CA ILE A 126 -28.77 -6.75 -3.42
C ILE A 126 -29.48 -8.06 -3.73
N GLU A 127 -30.24 -8.08 -4.82
CA GLU A 127 -30.94 -9.28 -5.29
C GLU A 127 -29.95 -10.42 -5.56
N GLY A 128 -30.29 -11.63 -5.08
CA GLY A 128 -29.42 -12.81 -5.18
C GLY A 128 -28.31 -12.88 -4.12
N GLY A 129 -28.24 -11.90 -3.20
CA GLY A 129 -27.36 -11.95 -2.03
C GLY A 129 -25.86 -11.89 -2.35
N GLU A 130 -25.03 -12.37 -1.42
CA GLU A 130 -23.57 -12.41 -1.56
C GLU A 130 -23.09 -13.10 -2.85
N PRO A 131 -23.68 -14.22 -3.32
CA PRO A 131 -23.25 -14.84 -4.57
C PRO A 131 -23.41 -13.93 -5.79
N ALA A 132 -24.55 -13.22 -5.88
CA ALA A 132 -24.79 -12.27 -6.97
C ALA A 132 -23.84 -11.07 -6.88
N PHE A 133 -23.60 -10.56 -5.66
CA PHE A 133 -22.62 -9.50 -5.42
C PHE A 133 -21.21 -9.92 -5.86
N THR A 134 -20.76 -11.10 -5.45
CA THR A 134 -19.44 -11.66 -5.77
C THR A 134 -19.26 -11.85 -7.28
N SER A 135 -20.30 -12.30 -7.99
CA SER A 135 -20.22 -12.50 -9.43
C SER A 135 -19.97 -11.19 -10.20
N LEU A 136 -20.38 -10.03 -9.67
CA LEU A 136 -20.06 -8.73 -10.28
C LEU A 136 -18.55 -8.45 -10.23
N PHE A 137 -17.86 -8.87 -9.17
CA PHE A 137 -16.40 -8.76 -9.05
C PHE A 137 -15.71 -9.74 -10.00
N GLU A 138 -16.17 -10.99 -10.08
CA GLU A 138 -15.64 -11.99 -11.01
C GLU A 138 -15.72 -11.54 -12.48
N GLN A 139 -16.80 -10.85 -12.85
CA GLN A 139 -16.99 -10.33 -14.20
C GLN A 139 -16.07 -9.13 -14.48
N GLU A 140 -15.85 -8.26 -13.49
CA GLU A 140 -15.03 -7.06 -13.67
C GLU A 140 -13.52 -7.37 -13.62
N VAL A 141 -13.08 -8.27 -12.73
CA VAL A 141 -11.66 -8.48 -12.39
C VAL A 141 -10.78 -8.74 -13.61
N GLN A 142 -11.31 -9.42 -14.63
CA GLN A 142 -10.60 -9.76 -15.87
C GLN A 142 -10.13 -8.52 -16.63
N ARG A 143 -10.89 -7.42 -16.56
CA ARG A 143 -10.52 -6.13 -17.21
C ARG A 143 -9.29 -5.51 -16.57
N TRP A 144 -8.98 -5.89 -15.33
CA TRP A 144 -7.89 -5.32 -14.54
C TRP A 144 -6.60 -6.11 -14.63
N PHE A 145 -6.60 -7.35 -15.14
CA PHE A 145 -5.40 -8.19 -15.20
C PHE A 145 -4.27 -7.55 -16.01
N ASN A 146 -4.59 -6.96 -17.15
CA ASN A 146 -3.60 -6.28 -17.98
C ASN A 146 -3.02 -5.05 -17.26
N HIS A 147 -3.88 -4.26 -16.61
CA HIS A 147 -3.45 -3.11 -15.84
C HIS A 147 -2.53 -3.53 -14.68
N ALA A 148 -2.96 -4.51 -13.88
CA ALA A 148 -2.21 -5.03 -12.74
C ALA A 148 -0.82 -5.55 -13.15
N ALA A 149 -0.74 -6.33 -14.24
CA ALA A 149 0.52 -6.85 -14.74
C ALA A 149 1.46 -5.75 -15.26
N ILE A 150 0.94 -4.77 -15.99
CA ILE A 150 1.73 -3.65 -16.50
C ILE A 150 2.21 -2.78 -15.34
N TRP A 151 1.31 -2.41 -14.44
CA TRP A 151 1.64 -1.57 -13.29
C TRP A 151 2.76 -2.18 -12.44
N TYR A 152 2.66 -3.47 -12.13
CA TYR A 152 3.67 -4.20 -11.37
C TYR A 152 5.07 -4.16 -12.02
N VAL A 153 5.14 -4.20 -13.36
CA VAL A 153 6.42 -4.21 -14.09
C VAL A 153 6.96 -2.80 -14.33
N ILE A 154 6.07 -1.86 -14.65
CA ILE A 154 6.45 -0.52 -15.09
C ILE A 154 6.63 0.44 -13.92
N ASN A 155 5.83 0.35 -12.85
CA ASN A 155 5.92 1.29 -11.72
C ASN A 155 7.33 1.27 -11.08
N PRO A 156 7.95 0.10 -10.78
CA PRO A 156 9.31 0.04 -10.24
C PRO A 156 10.40 0.50 -11.21
N LEU A 157 10.12 0.57 -12.52
CA LEU A 157 11.12 0.93 -13.53
C LEU A 157 11.63 2.36 -13.33
N TRP A 158 10.78 3.28 -12.88
CA TRP A 158 11.17 4.65 -12.61
C TRP A 158 12.25 4.75 -11.52
N GLU A 159 12.09 4.01 -10.42
CA GLU A 159 13.10 3.99 -9.35
C GLU A 159 14.40 3.34 -9.80
N ARG A 160 14.31 2.24 -10.55
CA ARG A 160 15.48 1.57 -11.13
C ARG A 160 16.25 2.49 -12.08
N LEU A 161 15.54 3.25 -12.92
CA LEU A 161 16.14 4.24 -13.81
C LEU A 161 16.81 5.37 -13.01
N ARG A 162 16.13 5.92 -12.00
CA ARG A 162 16.73 6.95 -11.13
C ARG A 162 17.99 6.44 -10.42
N ALA A 163 17.95 5.21 -9.89
CA ALA A 163 19.10 4.57 -9.25
C ALA A 163 20.27 4.34 -10.24
N ALA A 164 19.96 4.07 -11.51
CA ALA A 164 20.94 4.00 -12.60
C ALA A 164 21.41 5.38 -13.10
N GLY A 165 21.05 6.48 -12.41
CA GLY A 165 21.49 7.83 -12.74
C GLY A 165 20.77 8.45 -13.94
N PHE A 166 19.56 7.97 -14.28
CA PHE A 166 18.77 8.54 -15.37
C PHE A 166 18.65 10.06 -15.25
N ASN A 167 19.03 10.78 -16.31
CA ASN A 167 19.21 12.24 -16.37
C ASN A 167 20.38 12.78 -15.51
N SER A 168 20.48 12.40 -14.23
CA SER A 168 21.44 12.99 -13.29
C SER A 168 22.91 12.66 -13.58
N ALA A 169 23.23 11.46 -14.06
CA ALA A 169 24.60 11.04 -14.33
C ALA A 169 25.25 11.85 -15.47
N LEU A 170 24.44 12.35 -16.42
CA LEU A 170 24.91 13.16 -17.55
C LEU A 170 25.01 14.66 -17.21
N LEU A 171 24.70 15.06 -15.98
CA LEU A 171 24.95 16.43 -15.50
C LEU A 171 26.43 16.65 -15.15
N ASP A 172 27.19 15.58 -14.92
CA ASP A 172 28.62 15.67 -14.64
C ASP A 172 29.41 15.90 -15.93
N VAL A 173 30.07 17.06 -15.99
CA VAL A 173 30.86 17.50 -17.15
C VAL A 173 32.02 16.55 -17.42
N ASP A 174 32.64 15.96 -16.40
CA ASP A 174 33.77 15.05 -16.60
C ASP A 174 33.32 13.69 -17.15
N THR A 175 32.15 13.23 -16.73
CA THR A 175 31.48 12.04 -17.27
C THR A 175 31.15 12.21 -18.75
N VAL A 176 30.51 13.32 -19.15
CA VAL A 176 30.08 13.51 -20.56
C VAL A 176 31.21 13.85 -21.53
N ARG A 177 32.41 14.15 -21.05
CA ARG A 177 33.61 14.33 -21.89
C ARG A 177 34.16 13.03 -22.45
N GLN A 178 33.72 11.89 -21.92
CA GLN A 178 34.18 10.56 -22.30
C GLN A 178 33.06 9.83 -23.03
N ASP A 179 33.11 9.80 -24.37
CA ASP A 179 32.05 9.17 -25.19
C ASP A 179 31.77 7.71 -24.77
N ALA A 180 32.81 6.95 -24.44
CA ALA A 180 32.68 5.57 -23.95
C ALA A 180 31.87 5.47 -22.64
N GLU A 181 31.99 6.45 -21.76
CA GLU A 181 31.24 6.47 -20.50
C GLU A 181 29.78 6.86 -20.73
N VAL A 182 29.52 7.80 -21.64
CA VAL A 182 28.17 8.14 -22.09
C VAL A 182 27.48 6.91 -22.71
N GLU A 183 28.16 6.21 -23.62
CA GLU A 183 27.65 4.97 -24.24
C GLU A 183 27.35 3.89 -23.19
N ARG A 184 28.20 3.73 -22.18
CA ARG A 184 27.99 2.79 -21.07
C ARG A 184 26.75 3.14 -20.26
N ILE A 185 26.57 4.42 -19.90
CA ILE A 185 25.40 4.91 -19.16
C ILE A 185 24.12 4.67 -19.97
N LEU A 186 24.10 5.10 -21.25
CA LEU A 186 22.96 4.90 -22.13
C LEU A 186 22.61 3.42 -22.30
N SER A 187 23.61 2.55 -22.45
CA SER A 187 23.43 1.09 -22.55
C SER A 187 22.84 0.49 -21.27
N SER A 188 23.22 1.01 -20.10
CA SER A 188 22.67 0.58 -18.81
C SER A 188 21.18 0.90 -18.71
N TRP A 189 20.75 2.10 -19.15
CA TRP A 189 19.34 2.47 -19.22
C TRP A 189 18.61 1.63 -20.25
N GLY A 190 19.21 1.42 -21.43
CA GLY A 190 18.70 0.58 -22.51
C GLY A 190 18.37 -0.85 -22.04
N THR A 191 19.24 -1.42 -21.20
CA THR A 191 19.03 -2.76 -20.61
C THR A 191 17.82 -2.78 -19.68
N LEU A 192 17.57 -1.72 -18.92
CA LEU A 192 16.42 -1.62 -18.03
C LEU A 192 15.09 -1.46 -18.79
N ILE A 193 15.11 -0.76 -19.92
CA ILE A 193 13.92 -0.48 -20.74
C ILE A 193 13.76 -1.44 -21.93
N ASP A 194 14.51 -2.55 -21.95
CA ASP A 194 14.47 -3.52 -23.04
C ASP A 194 13.03 -4.04 -23.26
N PRO A 195 12.40 -3.76 -24.42
CA PRO A 195 11.00 -4.08 -24.63
C PRO A 195 10.71 -5.58 -24.58
N ALA A 196 11.66 -6.43 -24.99
CA ALA A 196 11.46 -7.87 -25.01
C ALA A 196 11.41 -8.44 -23.58
N ASN A 197 12.33 -8.00 -22.72
CA ASN A 197 12.39 -8.36 -21.31
C ASN A 197 11.16 -7.85 -20.55
N LEU A 198 10.79 -6.57 -20.74
CA LEU A 198 9.60 -6.00 -20.12
C LEU A 198 8.33 -6.74 -20.55
N ALA A 199 8.19 -7.03 -21.86
CA ALA A 199 7.05 -7.78 -22.36
C ALA A 199 6.99 -9.21 -21.81
N GLN A 200 8.15 -9.86 -21.62
CA GLN A 200 8.23 -11.17 -20.98
C GLN A 200 7.79 -11.13 -19.52
N HIS A 201 8.27 -10.16 -18.74
CA HIS A 201 7.86 -10.01 -17.34
C HIS A 201 6.35 -9.71 -17.21
N ILE A 202 5.79 -8.88 -18.10
CA ILE A 202 4.35 -8.61 -18.12
C ILE A 202 3.57 -9.90 -18.41
N ARG A 203 4.00 -10.73 -19.37
CA ARG A 203 3.35 -12.02 -19.65
C ARG A 203 3.40 -12.96 -18.44
N GLN A 204 4.57 -13.11 -17.83
CA GLN A 204 4.73 -13.93 -16.62
C GLN A 204 3.84 -13.44 -15.47
N ARG A 205 3.72 -12.12 -15.30
CA ARG A 205 2.85 -11.54 -14.27
C ARG A 205 1.37 -11.80 -14.56
N LYS A 206 0.92 -11.70 -15.81
CA LYS A 206 -0.46 -12.07 -16.21
C LYS A 206 -0.76 -13.53 -15.88
N GLU A 207 0.13 -14.44 -16.26
CA GLU A 207 -0.02 -15.87 -15.96
C GLU A 207 -0.12 -16.13 -14.45
N HIS A 208 0.64 -15.40 -13.64
CA HIS A 208 0.56 -15.51 -12.19
C HIS A 208 -0.81 -15.01 -11.66
N ILE A 209 -1.27 -13.84 -12.10
CA ILE A 209 -2.55 -13.25 -11.68
C ILE A 209 -3.70 -14.21 -12.00
N GLU A 210 -3.69 -14.81 -13.19
CA GLU A 210 -4.72 -15.75 -13.63
C GLU A 210 -4.77 -17.05 -12.79
N ARG A 211 -3.67 -17.42 -12.13
CA ARG A 211 -3.56 -18.67 -11.36
C ARG A 211 -3.91 -18.53 -9.88
N VAL A 212 -3.84 -17.32 -9.33
CA VAL A 212 -4.18 -17.06 -7.91
C VAL A 212 -5.69 -16.88 -7.73
N SER A 213 -6.16 -17.04 -6.49
CA SER A 213 -7.60 -16.92 -6.18
C SER A 213 -8.13 -15.51 -6.43
N LEU A 214 -9.46 -15.35 -6.62
CA LEU A 214 -10.08 -14.01 -6.75
C LEU A 214 -9.70 -13.08 -5.59
N SER A 215 -9.65 -13.60 -4.37
CA SER A 215 -9.23 -12.84 -3.19
C SER A 215 -7.81 -12.30 -3.35
N GLU A 216 -6.85 -13.13 -3.76
CA GLU A 216 -5.45 -12.71 -3.97
C GLU A 216 -5.30 -11.79 -5.19
N GLN A 217 -6.08 -12.01 -6.25
CA GLN A 217 -6.14 -11.12 -7.41
C GLN A 217 -6.50 -9.70 -6.96
N LEU A 218 -7.56 -9.57 -6.16
CA LEU A 218 -8.08 -8.28 -5.72
C LEU A 218 -7.20 -7.62 -4.65
N THR A 219 -6.68 -8.39 -3.69
CA THR A 219 -6.01 -7.83 -2.50
C THR A 219 -4.51 -7.63 -2.67
N ILE A 220 -3.84 -8.39 -3.54
CA ILE A 220 -2.37 -8.37 -3.69
C ILE A 220 -1.95 -7.93 -5.10
N CYS A 221 -2.70 -8.33 -6.13
CA CYS A 221 -2.27 -8.10 -7.51
C CYS A 221 -2.80 -6.78 -8.10
N ILE A 222 -4.08 -6.49 -7.89
CA ILE A 222 -4.76 -5.33 -8.46
C ILE A 222 -4.45 -4.08 -7.64
N HIS A 223 -4.34 -2.95 -8.33
CA HIS A 223 -4.19 -1.65 -7.70
C HIS A 223 -5.44 -1.28 -6.89
N GLY A 224 -5.43 -1.62 -5.60
CA GLY A 224 -6.61 -1.54 -4.71
C GLY A 224 -7.31 -0.19 -4.74
N LYS A 225 -6.56 0.91 -4.66
CA LYS A 225 -7.11 2.27 -4.75
C LYS A 225 -7.89 2.53 -6.04
N LEU A 226 -7.29 2.29 -7.21
CA LEU A 226 -7.96 2.52 -8.48
C LEU A 226 -9.16 1.60 -8.66
N PHE A 227 -9.07 0.34 -8.22
CA PHE A 227 -10.18 -0.60 -8.30
C PHE A 227 -11.35 -0.17 -7.40
N PHE A 228 -11.04 0.29 -6.18
CA PHE A 228 -12.05 0.84 -5.28
C PHE A 228 -12.74 2.06 -5.91
N GLU A 229 -11.95 3.01 -6.41
CA GLU A 229 -12.44 4.26 -7.00
C GLU A 229 -13.27 4.05 -8.28
N GLN A 230 -12.86 3.14 -9.16
CA GLN A 230 -13.46 3.00 -10.49
C GLN A 230 -14.52 1.91 -10.57
N PHE A 231 -14.53 0.97 -9.64
CA PHE A 231 -15.49 -0.14 -9.64
C PHE A 231 -16.28 -0.23 -8.34
N VAL A 232 -15.61 -0.38 -7.19
CA VAL A 232 -16.31 -0.67 -5.93
C VAL A 232 -17.22 0.48 -5.49
N ASP A 233 -16.70 1.72 -5.44
CA ASP A 233 -17.50 2.89 -5.04
C ASP A 233 -18.67 3.17 -6.02
N PRO A 234 -18.49 3.12 -7.35
CA PRO A 234 -19.61 3.17 -8.29
C PRO A 234 -20.61 2.03 -8.12
N LEU A 235 -20.15 0.80 -7.87
CA LEU A 235 -21.02 -0.36 -7.64
C LEU A 235 -21.88 -0.18 -6.38
N LEU A 236 -21.24 0.19 -5.27
CA LEU A 236 -21.95 0.47 -4.01
C LEU A 236 -22.85 1.68 -4.13
N THR A 237 -22.52 2.67 -4.96
CA THR A 237 -23.41 3.80 -5.26
C THR A 237 -24.70 3.35 -5.95
N ARG A 238 -24.63 2.34 -6.84
CA ARG A 238 -25.83 1.79 -7.49
C ARG A 238 -26.77 1.09 -6.51
N PHE A 239 -26.24 0.43 -5.49
CA PHE A 239 -27.04 -0.30 -4.50
C PHE A 239 -27.50 0.58 -3.33
N LEU A 240 -26.61 1.43 -2.83
CA LEU A 240 -26.78 2.15 -1.56
C LEU A 240 -27.09 3.64 -1.73
N GLY A 241 -27.06 4.12 -2.97
CA GLY A 241 -27.22 5.53 -3.31
C GLY A 241 -25.94 6.34 -3.22
N GLN A 242 -26.05 7.61 -3.59
CA GLN A 242 -24.93 8.54 -3.70
C GLN A 242 -24.37 8.91 -2.34
N GLN A 243 -23.04 8.84 -2.24
CA GLN A 243 -22.29 9.28 -1.08
C GLN A 243 -20.96 9.90 -1.55
N ARG A 244 -20.27 10.65 -0.68
CA ARG A 244 -18.87 11.01 -0.95
C ARG A 244 -17.99 9.78 -0.75
N ARG A 245 -17.10 9.51 -1.69
CA ARG A 245 -16.18 8.37 -1.66
C ARG A 245 -15.40 8.27 -0.36
N GLU A 246 -14.83 9.38 0.14
CA GLU A 246 -14.05 9.39 1.39
C GLU A 246 -14.92 8.99 2.59
N GLN A 247 -16.20 9.35 2.58
CA GLN A 247 -17.13 8.92 3.62
C GLN A 247 -17.46 7.44 3.46
N ARG A 248 -17.69 6.95 2.23
CA ARG A 248 -17.95 5.52 1.99
C ARG A 248 -16.78 4.65 2.46
N GLN A 249 -15.55 5.09 2.15
CA GLN A 249 -14.32 4.42 2.59
C GLN A 249 -14.25 4.32 4.12
N ARG A 250 -14.49 5.44 4.83
CA ARG A 250 -14.51 5.48 6.29
C ARG A 250 -15.60 4.58 6.89
N ASP A 251 -16.80 4.62 6.32
CA ASP A 251 -17.93 3.82 6.81
C ASP A 251 -17.62 2.32 6.67
N LEU A 252 -17.07 1.90 5.53
CA LEU A 252 -16.64 0.51 5.33
C LEU A 252 -15.53 0.10 6.31
N PHE A 253 -14.49 0.91 6.52
CA PHE A 253 -13.46 0.60 7.52
C PHE A 253 -14.01 0.52 8.95
N SER A 254 -15.05 1.30 9.25
CA SER A 254 -15.65 1.29 10.59
C SER A 254 -16.38 -0.02 10.89
N THR A 255 -16.93 -0.69 9.87
CA THR A 255 -17.73 -1.92 10.00
C THR A 255 -17.01 -3.20 9.57
N LEU A 256 -15.93 -3.10 8.79
CA LEU A 256 -15.11 -4.24 8.41
C LEU A 256 -14.62 -5.01 9.64
N PRO A 257 -14.64 -6.35 9.65
CA PRO A 257 -13.94 -7.11 10.69
C PRO A 257 -12.44 -6.78 10.68
N VAL A 258 -11.74 -7.08 11.78
CA VAL A 258 -10.27 -6.96 11.80
C VAL A 258 -9.72 -8.02 10.84
N PRO A 259 -8.97 -7.64 9.79
CA PRO A 259 -8.46 -8.60 8.81
C PRO A 259 -7.49 -9.59 9.44
N ASN A 260 -7.66 -10.89 9.18
CA ASN A 260 -6.82 -11.95 9.77
C ASN A 260 -5.36 -11.86 9.32
N ASP A 261 -5.11 -11.33 8.12
CA ASP A 261 -3.77 -11.14 7.59
C ASP A 261 -2.99 -10.00 8.27
N LEU A 262 -3.64 -9.19 9.13
CA LEU A 262 -2.93 -8.26 10.02
C LEU A 262 -2.31 -8.94 11.25
N SER A 263 -2.59 -10.22 11.52
CA SER A 263 -2.04 -10.93 12.69
C SER A 263 -0.51 -10.81 12.86
N PRO A 264 0.33 -10.89 11.81
CA PRO A 264 1.77 -10.69 11.95
C PRO A 264 2.14 -9.28 12.46
N ILE A 265 1.43 -8.26 12.01
CA ILE A 265 1.63 -6.86 12.45
C ILE A 265 1.19 -6.71 13.90
N LEU A 266 0.00 -7.22 14.26
CA LEU A 266 -0.51 -7.18 15.64
C LEU A 266 0.41 -7.91 16.62
N THR A 267 0.96 -9.06 16.22
CA THR A 267 1.94 -9.81 17.01
C THR A 267 3.20 -9.00 17.26
N ARG A 268 3.72 -8.30 16.24
CA ARG A 268 4.87 -7.40 16.40
C ARG A 268 4.57 -6.20 17.29
N MET A 269 3.31 -5.77 17.34
CA MET A 269 2.84 -4.75 18.27
C MET A 269 2.57 -5.27 19.69
N GLY A 270 2.63 -6.59 19.91
CA GLY A 270 2.31 -7.23 21.18
C GLY A 270 0.82 -7.15 21.54
N LEU A 271 -0.07 -7.14 20.53
CA LEU A 271 -1.53 -7.04 20.67
C LEU A 271 -2.26 -8.32 20.25
#